data_AF-A0A1G6UP43-F1
#
_entry.id   AF-A0A1G6UP43-F1
#
_cell.length_a   1.000
_cell.length_b   1.000
_cell.length_c   1.000
_cell.angle_alpha   90.00
_cell.angle_beta   90.00
_cell.angle_gamma   90.00
#
_symmetry.space_group_name_H-M   'P 1'
#
loop_
_entity.id
_entity.type
_entity.pdbx_description
1 polymer ?
#
loop_
_entity_poly.entity_id
_entity_poly.type
_entity_poly.pdbx_seq_one_letter_code
_entity_poly.pdbx_strand_id
1 'polypeptide(L)'
;MAARELIESENVLSLEKIRSLFNHFCRPTHKLIIKSTLGHWITHPTAKKRMFGVSSAEYSAATSSQQNKLREDAMEHFEGHYGEIFQRRHDCIHNCDRPKQALQPIGGPEVLKRIEDVEYLVRLCHSELLVEFPEYLKGLGFSGAIRAQVCQ
;
A
#
# COMPACT_ATOMS: atom_id res chain seq x y z
N MET A 1 20.53 22.22 -3.28
CA MET A 1 20.69 20.94 -2.56
C MET A 1 19.52 20.65 -1.63
N ALA A 2 18.98 21.65 -0.89
CA ALA A 2 17.79 21.48 -0.05
C ALA A 2 16.59 20.83 -0.75
N ALA A 3 16.22 21.26 -1.97
CA ALA A 3 15.10 20.65 -2.70
C ALA A 3 15.33 19.17 -3.07
N ARG A 4 16.58 18.76 -3.28
CA ARG A 4 16.91 17.36 -3.62
C ARG A 4 16.87 16.47 -2.39
N GLU A 5 17.43 16.92 -1.26
CA GLU A 5 17.32 16.22 0.02
C GLU A 5 15.87 16.15 0.51
N LEU A 6 15.07 17.18 0.25
CA LEU A 6 13.66 17.22 0.60
C LEU A 6 12.84 16.28 -0.30
N ILE A 7 13.12 16.22 -1.61
CA ILE A 7 12.51 15.23 -2.52
C ILE A 7 12.95 13.79 -2.18
N GLU A 8 14.20 13.58 -1.79
CA GLU A 8 14.71 12.27 -1.39
C GLU A 8 14.15 11.81 -0.03
N SER A 9 13.91 12.72 0.93
CA SER A 9 13.32 12.44 2.24
C SER A 9 11.78 12.41 2.27
N GLU A 10 11.12 13.08 1.32
CA GLU A 10 9.66 13.03 1.13
C GLU A 10 9.21 11.99 0.11
N ASN A 11 10.14 11.30 -0.55
CA ASN A 11 9.78 10.25 -1.49
C ASN A 11 8.97 9.16 -0.78
N VAL A 12 7.80 8.84 -1.33
CA VAL A 12 6.90 7.78 -0.83
C VAL A 12 7.51 6.42 -1.21
N LEU A 13 8.64 6.07 -0.58
CA LEU A 13 9.42 4.86 -0.91
C LEU A 13 9.44 3.84 0.23
N SER A 14 8.42 3.86 1.08
CA SER A 14 8.18 2.76 2.00
C SER A 14 6.69 2.68 2.35
N LEU A 15 6.25 1.48 2.71
CA LEU A 15 4.92 1.29 3.28
C LEU A 15 4.76 2.08 4.58
N GLU A 16 5.84 2.25 5.35
CA GLU A 16 5.86 3.09 6.54
C GLU A 16 5.58 4.56 6.21
N LYS A 17 6.20 5.11 5.15
CA LYS A 17 5.93 6.49 4.73
C LYS A 17 4.46 6.65 4.30
N ILE A 18 3.92 5.69 3.55
CA ILE A 18 2.50 5.64 3.19
C ILE A 18 1.63 5.68 4.46
N ARG A 19 1.88 4.78 5.42
CA ARG A 19 1.18 4.76 6.70
C ARG A 19 1.28 6.11 7.41
N SER A 20 2.47 6.70 7.50
CA SER A 20 2.69 7.97 8.22
C SER A 20 1.92 9.14 7.61
N LEU A 21 1.87 9.22 6.28
CA LEU A 21 1.21 10.30 5.55
C LEU A 21 -0.31 10.17 5.57
N PHE A 22 -0.84 8.94 5.45
CA PHE A 22 -2.27 8.73 5.20
C PHE A 22 -3.07 8.25 6.42
N ASN A 23 -2.44 7.59 7.40
CA ASN A 23 -3.18 7.08 8.57
C ASN A 23 -3.70 8.19 9.48
N HIS A 24 -3.21 9.43 9.36
CA HIS A 24 -3.79 10.58 10.05
C HIS A 24 -5.26 10.81 9.66
N PHE A 25 -5.62 10.50 8.40
CA PHE A 25 -6.97 10.63 7.89
C PHE A 25 -7.86 9.42 8.18
N CYS A 26 -7.31 8.37 8.78
CA CYS A 26 -8.02 7.11 9.01
C CYS A 26 -8.40 6.97 10.48
N ARG A 27 -9.58 6.40 10.75
CA ARG A 27 -9.95 6.02 12.12
C ARG A 27 -8.97 4.96 12.66
N PRO A 28 -8.74 4.87 13.99
CA PRO A 28 -7.72 3.97 14.55
C PRO A 28 -7.79 2.51 14.11
N THR A 29 -9.01 1.98 13.89
CA THR A 29 -9.27 0.59 13.48
C THR A 29 -9.27 0.37 11.97
N HIS A 30 -9.20 1.44 11.18
CA HIS A 30 -9.33 1.45 9.71
C HIS A 30 -8.07 2.03 9.04
N LYS A 31 -6.94 2.07 9.76
CA LYS A 31 -5.68 2.54 9.18
C LYS A 31 -5.29 1.70 7.96
N LEU A 32 -4.58 2.33 7.03
CA LEU A 32 -4.03 1.65 5.87
C LEU A 32 -2.96 0.64 6.28
N ILE A 33 -2.95 -0.50 5.58
CA ILE A 33 -1.91 -1.53 5.66
C ILE A 33 -1.72 -2.00 7.11
N ILE A 34 -2.80 -2.45 7.76
CA ILE A 34 -2.76 -3.09 9.09
C ILE A 34 -3.41 -4.48 9.02
N LYS A 35 -3.12 -5.32 10.02
CA LYS A 35 -3.61 -6.71 10.06
C LYS A 35 -5.15 -6.81 9.99
N SER A 36 -5.89 -5.85 10.54
CA SER A 36 -7.36 -5.89 10.51
C SER A 36 -7.94 -5.63 9.12
N THR A 37 -7.30 -4.75 8.32
CA THR A 37 -7.79 -4.39 6.98
C THR A 37 -7.28 -5.36 5.90
N LEU A 38 -6.17 -6.07 6.17
CA LEU A 38 -5.52 -6.96 5.20
C LEU A 38 -6.43 -8.09 4.67
N GLY A 39 -7.40 -8.55 5.47
CA GLY A 39 -8.34 -9.58 5.03
C GLY A 39 -9.17 -9.15 3.81
N HIS A 40 -9.62 -7.90 3.80
CA HIS A 40 -10.34 -7.32 2.66
C HIS A 40 -9.42 -7.16 1.44
N TRP A 41 -8.15 -6.84 1.67
CA TRP A 41 -7.18 -6.70 0.61
C TRP A 41 -6.88 -8.06 -0.04
N ILE A 42 -6.68 -9.12 0.75
CA ILE A 42 -6.43 -10.47 0.22
C ILE A 42 -7.60 -10.98 -0.66
N THR A 43 -8.84 -10.63 -0.30
CA THR A 43 -10.04 -11.07 -1.02
C THR A 43 -10.45 -10.16 -2.18
N HIS A 44 -9.71 -9.08 -2.44
CA HIS A 44 -10.02 -8.19 -3.53
C HIS A 44 -9.89 -8.92 -4.89
N PRO A 45 -10.79 -8.71 -5.88
CA PRO A 45 -10.78 -9.47 -7.14
C PRO A 45 -9.48 -9.41 -7.94
N THR A 46 -8.74 -8.31 -7.80
CA THR A 46 -7.46 -8.11 -8.50
C THR A 46 -6.24 -8.49 -7.64
N ALA A 47 -6.45 -8.97 -6.42
CA ALA A 47 -5.38 -9.44 -5.55
C ALA A 47 -4.70 -10.67 -6.17
N LYS A 48 -3.38 -10.72 -6.07
CA LYS A 48 -2.57 -11.83 -6.59
C LYS A 48 -1.88 -12.53 -5.44
N LYS A 49 -1.76 -13.86 -5.53
CA LYS A 49 -1.05 -14.67 -4.54
C LYS A 49 0.38 -14.17 -4.28
N ARG A 50 1.07 -13.66 -5.31
CA ARG A 50 2.42 -13.09 -5.17
C ARG A 50 2.50 -11.86 -4.25
N MET A 51 1.40 -11.14 -4.01
CA MET A 51 1.40 -9.97 -3.14
C MET A 51 1.27 -10.36 -1.66
N PHE A 52 0.65 -11.50 -1.36
CA PHE A 52 0.21 -11.87 -0.01
C PHE A 52 0.67 -13.26 0.44
N GLY A 53 1.33 -14.04 -0.42
CA GLY A 53 1.65 -15.46 -0.17
C GLY A 53 0.44 -16.40 -0.18
N VAL A 54 -0.78 -15.88 -0.09
CA VAL A 54 -2.06 -16.61 -0.07
C VAL A 54 -3.02 -16.07 -1.12
N SER A 55 -3.82 -16.95 -1.72
CA SER A 55 -4.89 -16.56 -2.65
C SER A 55 -6.20 -16.23 -1.94
N SER A 56 -7.07 -15.46 -2.59
CA SER A 56 -8.43 -15.18 -2.08
C SER A 56 -9.22 -16.45 -1.77
N ALA A 57 -9.08 -17.49 -2.61
CA ALA A 57 -9.79 -18.76 -2.43
C ALA A 57 -9.27 -19.51 -1.20
N GLU A 58 -7.94 -19.62 -1.05
CA GLU A 58 -7.31 -20.24 0.13
C GLU A 58 -7.69 -19.50 1.42
N TYR A 59 -7.67 -18.15 1.40
CA TYR A 59 -8.03 -17.33 2.55
C TYR A 59 -9.52 -17.45 2.93
N SER A 60 -10.41 -17.46 1.93
CA SER A 60 -11.85 -17.54 2.17
C SER A 60 -12.31 -18.92 2.65
N ALA A 61 -11.61 -19.99 2.25
CA ALA A 61 -11.89 -21.35 2.69
C ALA A 61 -11.37 -21.66 4.11
N ALA A 62 -10.49 -20.83 4.65
CA ALA A 62 -9.89 -21.02 5.96
C ALA A 62 -10.85 -20.69 7.12
N THR A 63 -10.73 -21.40 8.24
CA THR A 63 -11.45 -21.08 9.48
C THR A 63 -10.98 -19.74 10.05
N SER A 64 -11.77 -19.12 10.94
CA SER A 64 -11.42 -17.82 11.54
C SER A 64 -10.06 -17.82 12.25
N SER A 65 -9.70 -18.92 12.91
CA SER A 65 -8.38 -19.08 13.55
C SER A 65 -7.25 -19.12 12.51
N GLN A 66 -7.44 -19.88 11.43
CA GLN A 66 -6.48 -19.94 10.33
C GLN A 66 -6.38 -18.60 9.58
N GLN A 67 -7.48 -17.88 9.39
CA GLN A 67 -7.47 -16.54 8.77
C GLN A 67 -6.66 -15.52 9.59
N ASN A 68 -6.67 -15.62 10.92
CA ASN A 68 -5.83 -14.76 11.75
C ASN A 68 -4.35 -14.99 11.47
N LYS A 69 -3.92 -16.27 11.38
CA LYS A 69 -2.55 -16.65 11.06
C LYS A 69 -2.17 -16.25 9.63
N LEU A 70 -3.03 -16.57 8.66
CA LEU A 70 -2.83 -16.20 7.25
C LEU A 70 -2.68 -14.69 7.07
N ARG A 71 -3.36 -13.86 7.89
CA ARG A 71 -3.18 -12.40 7.86
C ARG A 71 -1.84 -11.93 8.44
N GLU A 72 -1.26 -12.67 9.39
CA GLU A 72 0.09 -12.37 9.88
C GLU A 72 1.12 -12.69 8.81
N ASP A 73 1.09 -13.92 8.31
CA ASP A 73 2.00 -14.41 7.27
C ASP A 73 1.87 -13.54 5.99
N ALA A 74 0.64 -13.18 5.62
CA ALA A 74 0.40 -12.31 4.47
C ALA A 74 0.88 -10.88 4.67
N MET A 75 0.88 -10.35 5.90
CA MET A 75 1.42 -9.01 6.16
C MET A 75 2.93 -9.01 5.94
N GLU A 76 3.64 -9.99 6.50
CA GLU A 76 5.09 -10.13 6.32
C GLU A 76 5.44 -10.29 4.84
N HIS A 77 4.72 -11.15 4.12
CA HIS A 77 4.92 -11.34 2.69
C HIS A 77 4.64 -10.04 1.89
N PHE A 78 3.58 -9.31 2.24
CA PHE A 78 3.22 -8.06 1.58
C PHE A 78 4.29 -6.99 1.82
N GLU A 79 4.77 -6.85 3.05
CA GLU A 79 5.83 -5.89 3.39
C GLU A 79 7.14 -6.22 2.68
N GLY A 80 7.54 -7.50 2.65
CA GLY A 80 8.72 -7.96 1.90
C GLY A 80 8.59 -7.68 0.40
N HIS A 81 7.48 -8.07 -0.21
CA HIS A 81 7.25 -7.92 -1.65
C HIS A 81 7.31 -6.46 -2.13
N TYR A 82 6.63 -5.54 -1.44
CA TYR A 82 6.69 -4.12 -1.79
C TYR A 82 8.00 -3.46 -1.35
N GLY A 83 8.63 -3.94 -0.27
CA GLY A 83 9.97 -3.55 0.14
C GLY A 83 11.00 -3.77 -0.98
N GLU A 84 10.98 -4.93 -1.63
CA GLU A 84 11.83 -5.22 -2.78
C GLU A 84 11.57 -4.27 -3.96
N ILE A 85 10.30 -3.97 -4.26
CA ILE A 85 9.92 -3.04 -5.34
C ILE A 85 10.47 -1.63 -5.05
N PHE A 86 10.27 -1.13 -3.83
CA PHE A 86 10.74 0.20 -3.44
C PHE A 86 12.27 0.26 -3.40
N GLN A 87 12.93 -0.77 -2.88
CA GLN A 87 14.38 -0.86 -2.87
C GLN A 87 14.94 -0.86 -4.30
N ARG A 88 14.36 -1.66 -5.20
CA ARG A 88 14.80 -1.70 -6.60
C ARG A 88 14.71 -0.33 -7.26
N ARG A 89 13.63 0.41 -7.00
CA ARG A 89 13.46 1.80 -7.49
C ARG A 89 14.51 2.72 -6.86
N HIS A 90 14.73 2.64 -5.55
CA HIS A 90 15.75 3.42 -4.84
C HIS A 90 17.13 3.19 -5.48
N ASP A 91 17.48 1.93 -5.73
CA ASP A 91 18.76 1.57 -6.35
C ASP A 91 18.90 2.16 -7.76
N CYS A 92 17.83 2.13 -8.57
CA CYS A 92 17.81 2.75 -9.90
C CYS A 92 18.03 4.28 -9.83
N ILE A 93 17.31 5.01 -8.97
CA ILE A 93 17.37 6.48 -8.96
C ILE A 93 18.69 7.01 -8.39
N HIS A 94 19.28 6.28 -7.45
CA HIS A 94 20.56 6.66 -6.84
C HIS A 94 21.75 6.11 -7.61
N ASN A 95 21.53 5.41 -8.74
CA ASN A 95 22.56 4.66 -9.45
C ASN A 95 23.33 3.68 -8.54
N CYS A 96 22.74 3.27 -7.42
CA CYS A 96 23.26 2.22 -6.55
C CYS A 96 23.10 0.84 -7.20
N ASP A 97 22.22 0.74 -8.20
CA ASP A 97 22.11 -0.38 -9.13
C ASP A 97 23.29 -0.49 -10.09
N ARG A 98 24.34 0.32 -9.90
CA ARG A 98 25.60 0.18 -10.62
C ARG A 98 26.06 -1.27 -10.47
N PRO A 99 26.10 -2.05 -11.58
CA PRO A 99 26.34 -3.48 -11.49
C PRO A 99 27.69 -3.77 -10.82
N LYS A 100 27.68 -4.33 -9.61
CA LYS A 100 28.83 -5.09 -9.08
C LYS A 100 28.92 -6.49 -9.72
N GLN A 101 27.82 -6.96 -10.31
CA GLN A 101 27.66 -8.18 -11.11
C GLN A 101 26.87 -7.86 -12.38
N ALA A 102 26.82 -8.79 -13.35
CA ALA A 102 26.18 -8.61 -14.65
C ALA A 102 24.79 -7.97 -14.60
N LEU A 103 24.49 -7.14 -15.62
CA LEU A 103 23.19 -6.50 -15.82
C LEU A 103 22.07 -7.54 -15.69
N GLN A 104 21.15 -7.31 -14.76
CA GLN A 104 19.99 -8.18 -14.59
C GLN A 104 19.05 -7.99 -15.78
N PRO A 105 18.72 -9.05 -16.55
CA PRO A 105 17.83 -8.93 -17.68
C PRO A 105 16.42 -8.56 -17.20
N ILE A 106 15.92 -7.42 -17.66
CA ILE A 106 14.54 -6.99 -17.38
C ILE A 106 13.64 -7.58 -18.48
N GLY A 107 12.89 -8.63 -18.12
CA GLY A 107 11.89 -9.21 -19.01
C GLY A 107 10.59 -8.42 -18.98
N GLY A 108 9.99 -8.18 -20.15
CA GLY A 108 8.68 -7.50 -20.27
C GLY A 108 7.58 -8.04 -19.35
N PRO A 109 7.40 -9.37 -19.21
CA PRO A 109 6.39 -9.94 -18.32
C PRO A 109 6.59 -9.62 -16.83
N GLU A 110 7.85 -9.49 -16.38
CA GLU A 110 8.13 -9.17 -14.98
C GLU A 110 7.80 -7.71 -14.69
N VAL A 111 8.13 -6.80 -15.61
CA VAL A 111 7.76 -5.38 -15.51
C VAL A 111 6.25 -5.21 -15.41
N LEU A 112 5.49 -5.91 -16.25
CA LEU A 112 4.03 -5.84 -16.22
C LEU A 112 3.45 -6.29 -14.87
N LYS A 113 4.01 -7.34 -14.24
CA LYS A 113 3.59 -7.76 -12.90
C LYS A 113 3.88 -6.68 -11.85
N ARG A 114 5.05 -6.04 -11.91
CA ARG A 114 5.42 -4.96 -10.97
C ARG A 114 4.54 -3.73 -11.14
N ILE A 115 4.17 -3.38 -12.37
CA ILE A 115 3.19 -2.32 -12.64
C ILE A 115 1.84 -2.70 -12.03
N GLU A 116 1.34 -3.92 -12.30
CA GLU A 116 0.07 -4.41 -11.73
C GLU A 116 0.08 -4.37 -10.19
N ASP A 117 1.22 -4.68 -9.56
CA ASP A 117 1.38 -4.62 -8.10
C ASP A 117 1.31 -3.18 -7.57
N VAL A 118 2.03 -2.25 -8.18
CA VAL A 118 1.97 -0.85 -7.75
C VAL A 118 0.58 -0.25 -7.98
N GLU A 119 -0.05 -0.53 -9.12
CA GLU A 119 -1.42 -0.10 -9.40
C GLU A 119 -2.42 -0.66 -8.40
N TYR A 120 -2.24 -1.91 -7.99
CA TYR A 120 -3.05 -2.55 -6.95
C TYR A 120 -2.95 -1.80 -5.63
N LEU A 121 -1.72 -1.54 -5.15
CA LEU A 121 -1.49 -0.82 -3.89
C LEU A 121 -2.10 0.58 -3.93
N VAL A 122 -1.88 1.33 -5.01
CA VAL A 122 -2.42 2.68 -5.17
C VAL A 122 -3.96 2.65 -5.16
N ARG A 123 -4.56 1.72 -5.90
CA ARG A 123 -6.02 1.59 -5.99
C ARG A 123 -6.66 1.32 -4.64
N LEU A 124 -6.10 0.40 -3.85
CA LEU A 124 -6.67 0.10 -2.53
C LEU A 124 -6.46 1.25 -1.55
N CYS A 125 -5.26 1.83 -1.48
CA CYS A 125 -5.03 3.02 -0.65
C CYS A 125 -6.01 4.14 -1.00
N HIS A 126 -6.25 4.39 -2.30
CA HIS A 126 -7.20 5.40 -2.74
C HIS A 126 -8.65 5.06 -2.34
N SER A 127 -9.08 3.80 -2.53
CA SER A 127 -10.42 3.36 -2.15
C SER A 127 -10.68 3.52 -0.65
N GLU A 128 -9.72 3.14 0.19
CA GLU A 128 -9.82 3.29 1.65
C GLU A 128 -9.86 4.77 2.05
N LEU A 129 -9.05 5.62 1.42
CA LEU A 129 -9.06 7.07 1.67
C LEU A 129 -10.40 7.71 1.27
N LEU A 130 -11.04 7.28 0.19
CA LEU A 130 -12.37 7.77 -0.19
C LEU A 130 -13.43 7.47 0.88
N VAL A 131 -13.25 6.39 1.64
CA VAL A 131 -14.15 6.02 2.74
C VAL A 131 -13.81 6.79 4.02
N GLU A 132 -12.52 6.85 4.38
CA GLU A 132 -12.10 7.40 5.67
C GLU A 132 -12.03 8.93 5.68
N PHE A 133 -11.68 9.58 4.57
CA PHE A 133 -11.49 11.03 4.53
C PHE A 133 -12.78 11.82 4.87
N PRO A 134 -13.98 11.44 4.38
CA PRO A 134 -15.23 12.06 4.83
C PRO A 134 -15.49 11.88 6.33
N GLU A 135 -15.17 10.72 6.91
CA GLU A 135 -15.32 10.46 8.35
C GLU A 135 -14.36 11.33 9.17
N TYR A 136 -13.13 11.49 8.70
CA TYR A 136 -12.16 12.42 9.28
C TYR A 136 -12.68 13.87 9.27
N LEU A 137 -13.19 14.35 8.13
CA LEU A 137 -13.77 15.69 8.03
C LEU A 137 -14.95 15.91 8.98
N LYS A 138 -15.85 14.92 9.10
CA LYS A 138 -16.94 14.95 10.09
C LYS A 138 -16.41 15.04 11.51
N GLY A 139 -15.34 14.30 11.83
CA GLY A 139 -14.67 14.35 13.14
C GLY A 139 -14.09 15.72 13.47
N LEU A 140 -13.67 16.49 12.47
CA LEU A 140 -13.25 17.88 12.61
C LEU A 140 -14.42 18.88 12.67
N GLY A 141 -15.66 18.39 12.66
CA GLY A 141 -16.86 19.21 12.68
C GLY A 141 -17.36 19.65 11.30
N PHE A 142 -16.72 19.23 10.20
CA PHE A 142 -17.18 19.56 8.86
C PHE A 142 -18.38 18.69 8.47
N SER A 143 -19.58 19.22 8.71
CA SER A 143 -20.85 18.56 8.40
C SER A 143 -21.38 18.93 7.01
N GLY A 144 -22.41 18.20 6.54
CA GLY A 144 -23.12 18.56 5.31
C GLY A 144 -23.71 19.97 5.33
N ALA A 145 -24.09 20.47 6.52
CA ALA A 145 -24.58 21.84 6.69
C ALA A 145 -23.46 22.88 6.46
N ILE A 146 -22.26 22.63 6.98
CA ILE A 146 -21.10 23.51 6.77
C ILE A 146 -20.64 23.47 5.31
N ARG A 147 -20.62 22.28 4.69
CA ARG A 147 -20.35 22.16 3.25
C ARG A 147 -21.33 22.99 2.40
N ALA A 148 -22.63 22.95 2.73
CA ALA A 148 -23.65 23.71 2.02
C ALA A 148 -23.56 25.24 2.23
N GLN A 149 -22.88 25.69 3.30
CA GLN A 149 -22.60 27.11 3.55
C GLN A 149 -21.34 27.62 2.83
N VAL A 150 -20.31 26.79 2.68
CA VAL A 150 -19.00 27.20 2.14
C VAL A 150 -18.88 26.98 0.62
N CYS A 151 -19.64 26.04 0.05
CA CYS A 151 -19.61 25.73 -1.39
C CYS A 151 -20.69 26.46 -2.22
N GLN A 152 -21.25 27.56 -1.70
CA GLN A 152 -22.04 28.52 -2.48
C GLN A 152 -21.12 29.55 -3.13
#